data_AF-A0A5E4CIS4-F1
#
_entry.id   AF-A0A5E4CIS4-F1
#
_cell.length_a   1.000
_cell.length_b   1.000
_cell.length_c   1.000
_cell.angle_alpha   90.00
_cell.angle_beta   90.00
_cell.angle_gamma   90.00
#
_symmetry.space_group_name_H-M   'P 1'
#
loop_
_entity.id
_entity.type
_entity.pdbx_description
1 polymer ?
#
loop_
_entity_poly.entity_id
_entity_poly.type
_entity_poly.pdbx_seq_one_letter_code
_entity_poly.pdbx_strand_id
1 'polypeptide(L)'
;MVQARGRARAEESTYIVVAPSGSGVLEREIVNDFREKMMYKAIHCVQNMKPEAYAHKILELQLQSIMEKKMKTKRNIAKQCKDNPSIITFLCKNCNVLACSGKDIYVIEKMHHVNMTTEFKKLYVVTENKTLQKKFADYQTNGEIICKCGQAWGTMMVHKGLDLPCLKIRNFVVGFKNNSSKKQYKKWVELPITFPDLDYSEYCLPSDED
;
A
#
# COMPACT_ATOMS: atom_id res chain seq x y z
N MET A 1 -13.94 -4.54 22.04
CA MET A 1 -14.59 -4.60 23.37
C MET A 1 -14.81 -3.20 23.96
N VAL A 2 -13.87 -2.60 24.71
CA VAL A 2 -14.12 -1.36 25.51
C VAL A 2 -14.71 -0.17 24.73
N GLN A 3 -14.19 0.15 23.54
CA GLN A 3 -14.69 1.27 22.73
C GLN A 3 -16.12 1.03 22.20
N ALA A 4 -16.47 -0.23 21.91
CA ALA A 4 -17.82 -0.58 21.48
C ALA A 4 -18.79 -0.53 22.67
N ARG A 5 -18.37 -1.03 23.84
CA ARG A 5 -19.14 -0.93 25.10
C ARG A 5 -19.42 0.52 25.47
N GLY A 6 -18.43 1.42 25.35
CA GLY A 6 -18.58 2.85 25.65
C GLY A 6 -19.47 3.66 24.69
N ARG A 7 -19.98 3.05 23.61
CA ARG A 7 -20.97 3.70 22.73
C ARG A 7 -22.39 3.64 23.29
N ALA A 8 -22.70 2.67 24.14
CA ALA A 8 -24.03 2.50 24.72
C ALA A 8 -24.09 3.28 26.04
N ARG A 9 -24.61 4.53 25.95
CA ARG A 9 -24.54 5.54 27.04
C ARG A 9 -25.85 5.73 27.80
N ALA A 10 -26.97 5.32 27.21
CA ALA A 10 -28.28 5.41 27.85
C ALA A 10 -28.35 4.41 29.01
N GLU A 11 -29.16 4.72 30.01
CA GLU A 11 -29.51 3.75 31.05
C GLU A 11 -30.13 2.50 30.41
N GLU A 12 -29.92 1.33 31.02
CA GLU A 12 -30.32 0.01 30.48
C GLU A 12 -29.68 -0.38 29.13
N SER A 13 -28.58 0.27 28.76
CA SER A 13 -27.79 -0.11 27.59
C SER A 13 -27.18 -1.52 27.72
N THR A 14 -27.20 -2.29 26.63
CA THR A 14 -26.61 -3.64 26.58
C THR A 14 -25.43 -3.74 25.61
N TYR A 15 -24.47 -4.61 25.93
CA TYR A 15 -23.42 -5.06 25.01
C TYR A 15 -23.52 -6.58 24.86
N ILE A 16 -23.91 -7.05 23.68
CA ILE A 16 -24.16 -8.47 23.40
C ILE A 16 -23.17 -8.97 22.35
N VAL A 17 -22.56 -10.12 22.61
CA VAL A 17 -21.68 -10.82 21.67
C VAL A 17 -22.42 -12.03 21.10
N VAL A 18 -22.70 -11.98 19.80
CA VAL A 18 -23.30 -13.10 19.06
C VAL A 18 -22.21 -13.70 18.19
N ALA A 19 -21.90 -14.98 18.38
CA ALA A 19 -20.86 -15.67 17.63
C ALA A 19 -21.23 -17.13 17.34
N PRO A 20 -20.78 -17.70 16.22
CA PRO A 20 -20.95 -19.12 15.93
C PRO A 20 -20.23 -20.00 16.97
N SER A 21 -20.85 -21.11 17.34
CA SER A 21 -20.22 -22.12 18.19
C SER A 21 -18.93 -22.64 17.53
N GLY A 22 -17.86 -22.82 18.33
CA GLY A 22 -16.55 -23.28 17.85
C GLY A 22 -15.69 -22.24 17.11
N SER A 23 -16.13 -20.98 16.99
CA SER A 23 -15.39 -19.93 16.27
C SER A 23 -14.22 -19.30 17.04
N GLY A 24 -14.01 -19.67 18.31
CA GLY A 24 -13.01 -19.08 19.20
C GLY A 24 -13.26 -17.61 19.57
N VAL A 25 -14.39 -17.03 19.14
CA VAL A 25 -14.73 -15.63 19.42
C VAL A 25 -14.98 -15.39 20.90
N LEU A 26 -15.67 -16.32 21.57
CA LEU A 26 -15.95 -16.22 23.00
C LEU A 26 -14.68 -16.26 23.84
N GLU A 27 -13.74 -17.15 23.51
CA GLU A 27 -12.42 -17.22 24.18
C GLU A 27 -11.66 -15.89 24.05
N ARG A 28 -11.66 -15.29 22.86
CA ARG A 28 -11.02 -13.98 22.63
C ARG A 28 -11.68 -12.88 23.43
N GLU A 29 -13.00 -12.89 23.55
CA GLU A 29 -13.74 -11.90 24.33
C GLU A 29 -13.39 -12.01 25.82
N ILE A 30 -13.37 -13.22 26.36
CA ILE A 30 -12.95 -13.50 27.75
C ILE A 30 -11.50 -13.03 27.98
N VAL A 31 -10.58 -13.34 27.06
CA VAL A 31 -9.18 -12.89 27.14
C VAL A 31 -9.08 -11.37 27.11
N ASN A 32 -9.90 -10.69 26.30
CA ASN A 32 -9.90 -9.23 26.24
C ASN A 32 -10.44 -8.60 27.53
N ASP A 33 -11.45 -9.20 28.18
CA ASP A 33 -11.92 -8.77 29.50
C ASP A 33 -10.82 -8.89 30.55
N PHE A 34 -10.06 -10.00 30.55
CA PHE A 34 -8.89 -10.14 31.41
C PHE A 34 -7.80 -9.11 31.11
N ARG A 35 -7.55 -8.80 29.84
CA ARG A 35 -6.58 -7.76 29.43
C ARG A 35 -7.02 -6.36 29.87
N GLU A 36 -8.31 -6.06 29.84
CA GLU A 36 -8.86 -4.79 30.34
C GLU A 36 -8.56 -4.65 31.84
N LYS A 37 -8.86 -5.68 32.64
CA LYS A 37 -8.56 -5.70 34.08
C LYS A 37 -7.05 -5.61 34.35
N MET A 38 -6.23 -6.29 33.56
CA MET A 38 -4.77 -6.25 33.66
C MET A 38 -4.22 -4.87 33.32
N MET A 39 -4.77 -4.19 32.32
CA MET A 39 -4.37 -2.84 31.92
C MET A 39 -4.53 -1.85 33.09
N TYR A 40 -5.67 -1.88 33.80
CA TYR A 40 -5.87 -1.01 34.98
C TYR A 40 -4.85 -1.27 36.08
N LYS A 41 -4.54 -2.54 36.36
CA LYS A 41 -3.47 -2.90 37.32
C LYS A 41 -2.12 -2.34 36.89
N ALA A 42 -1.77 -2.50 35.62
CA ALA A 42 -0.51 -1.97 35.08
C ALA A 42 -0.42 -0.44 35.16
N ILE A 43 -1.51 0.27 34.82
CA ILE A 43 -1.58 1.74 34.96
C ILE A 43 -1.33 2.15 36.41
N HIS A 44 -2.01 1.50 37.36
CA HIS A 44 -1.83 1.80 38.78
C HIS A 44 -0.39 1.56 39.24
N CYS A 45 0.23 0.44 38.84
CA CYS A 45 1.63 0.17 39.15
C CYS A 45 2.57 1.25 38.59
N VAL A 46 2.33 1.74 37.38
CA VAL A 46 3.15 2.78 36.74
C VAL A 46 2.92 4.14 37.38
N GLN A 47 1.68 4.49 37.71
CA GLN A 47 1.34 5.76 38.39
C GLN A 47 1.98 5.85 39.78
N ASN A 48 2.14 4.73 40.47
CA ASN A 48 2.78 4.65 41.80
C ASN A 48 4.30 4.40 41.73
N MET A 49 4.90 4.43 40.54
CA MET A 49 6.34 4.24 40.39
C MET A 49 7.09 5.45 40.94
N LYS A 50 8.28 5.23 41.52
CA LYS A 50 9.15 6.33 41.97
C LYS A 50 9.50 7.24 40.78
N PRO A 51 9.42 8.58 40.93
CA PRO A 51 9.67 9.51 39.82
C PRO A 51 11.02 9.29 39.12
N GLU A 52 12.08 8.98 39.87
CA GLU A 52 13.43 8.79 39.32
C GLU A 52 13.51 7.51 38.48
N ALA A 53 12.91 6.41 38.97
CA ALA A 53 12.86 5.14 38.26
C ALA A 53 12.00 5.25 36.99
N TYR A 54 10.88 5.98 37.08
CA TYR A 54 10.01 6.25 35.94
C TYR A 54 10.72 7.08 34.86
N ALA A 55 11.37 8.19 35.25
CA ALA A 55 12.13 9.03 34.34
C ALA A 55 13.27 8.27 33.66
N HIS A 56 14.01 7.46 34.43
CA HIS A 56 15.06 6.60 33.88
C HIS A 56 14.51 5.62 32.85
N LYS A 57 13.39 4.96 33.14
CA LYS A 57 12.80 3.98 32.22
C LYS A 57 12.26 4.62 30.95
N ILE A 58 11.68 5.83 31.04
CA ILE A 58 11.26 6.59 29.86
C ILE A 58 12.46 6.89 28.97
N LEU A 59 13.55 7.39 29.54
CA LEU A 59 14.75 7.74 28.77
C LEU A 59 15.30 6.52 28.02
N GLU A 60 15.40 5.38 28.69
CA GLU A 60 15.80 4.10 28.08
C GLU A 60 14.91 3.73 26.89
N LEU A 61 13.58 3.74 27.08
CA LEU A 61 12.62 3.40 26.03
C LEU A 61 12.65 4.38 24.85
N GLN A 62 12.85 5.67 25.11
CA GLN A 62 12.99 6.69 24.07
C GLN A 62 14.26 6.46 23.24
N LEU A 63 15.39 6.20 23.88
CA LEU A 63 16.65 5.91 23.20
C LEU A 63 16.55 4.62 22.38
N GLN A 64 15.94 3.57 22.93
CA GLN A 64 15.67 2.33 22.22
C GLN A 64 14.81 2.58 20.96
N SER A 65 13.70 3.31 21.09
CA SER A 65 12.82 3.65 19.96
C SER A 65 13.54 4.43 18.86
N ILE A 66 14.39 5.39 19.25
CA ILE A 66 15.24 6.13 18.30
C ILE A 66 16.18 5.18 17.55
N MET A 67 16.83 4.27 18.26
CA MET A 67 17.75 3.29 17.66
C MET A 67 17.04 2.32 16.73
N GLU A 68 15.90 1.77 17.15
CA GLU A 68 15.05 0.89 16.33
C GLU A 68 14.62 1.59 15.04
N LYS A 69 14.19 2.85 15.12
CA LYS A 69 13.83 3.67 13.95
C LYS A 69 15.02 3.86 13.01
N LYS A 70 16.19 4.23 13.54
CA LYS A 70 17.42 4.41 12.74
C LYS A 70 17.79 3.11 12.01
N MET A 71 17.76 1.97 12.71
CA MET A 71 18.10 0.67 12.10
C MET A 71 17.06 0.23 11.06
N LYS A 72 15.76 0.46 11.31
CA LYS A 72 14.71 0.19 10.33
C LYS A 72 14.88 1.02 9.06
N THR A 73 15.20 2.30 9.19
CA THR A 73 15.48 3.17 8.03
C THR A 73 16.71 2.70 7.26
N LYS A 74 17.82 2.39 7.94
CA LYS A 74 19.02 1.84 7.28
C LYS A 74 18.73 0.54 6.53
N ARG A 75 17.98 -0.39 7.13
CA ARG A 75 17.57 -1.65 6.48
C ARG A 75 16.67 -1.40 5.27
N ASN A 76 15.75 -0.42 5.35
CA ASN A 76 14.88 -0.07 4.23
C ASN A 76 15.68 0.55 3.07
N ILE A 77 16.64 1.43 3.37
CA ILE A 77 17.54 2.00 2.36
C ILE A 77 18.40 0.91 1.74
N ALA A 78 18.97 0.00 2.54
CA ALA A 78 19.77 -1.11 2.01
C ALA A 78 18.95 -2.10 1.16
N LYS A 79 17.65 -2.26 1.46
CA LYS A 79 16.73 -3.04 0.62
C LYS A 79 16.40 -2.35 -0.69
N GLN A 80 16.38 -1.02 -0.74
CA GLN A 80 16.22 -0.29 -2.00
C GLN A 80 17.55 -0.37 -2.75
N CYS A 81 17.67 -1.36 -3.64
CA CYS A 81 18.84 -1.47 -4.48
C CYS A 81 18.80 -0.34 -5.51
N LYS A 82 19.93 0.35 -5.71
CA LYS A 82 20.11 1.32 -6.79
C LYS A 82 20.33 0.63 -8.15
N ASP A 83 19.77 -0.57 -8.30
CA ASP A 83 19.87 -1.27 -9.56
C ASP A 83 19.05 -0.54 -10.60
N ASN A 84 19.61 -0.42 -11.80
CA ASN A 84 18.98 0.26 -12.91
C ASN A 84 17.60 -0.37 -13.17
N PRO A 85 16.48 0.39 -13.17
CA PRO A 85 15.13 -0.15 -13.42
C PRO A 85 15.01 -1.02 -14.68
N SER A 86 15.94 -0.86 -15.64
CA SER A 86 16.08 -1.71 -16.84
C SER A 86 16.37 -3.20 -16.56
N ILE A 87 16.76 -3.58 -15.33
CA ILE A 87 17.02 -4.98 -14.94
C ILE A 87 15.74 -5.79 -14.71
N ILE A 88 14.58 -5.11 -14.60
CA ILE A 88 13.29 -5.76 -14.40
C ILE A 88 12.34 -5.54 -15.57
N THR A 89 11.44 -6.51 -15.70
CA THR A 89 10.31 -6.47 -16.64
C THR A 89 9.03 -6.82 -15.89
N PHE A 90 7.93 -6.19 -16.28
CA PHE A 90 6.61 -6.46 -15.77
C PHE A 90 5.86 -7.32 -16.78
N LEU A 91 5.37 -8.47 -16.32
CA LEU A 91 4.54 -9.37 -17.12
C LEU A 91 3.13 -9.38 -16.55
N CYS A 92 2.13 -9.50 -17.41
CA CYS A 92 0.74 -9.67 -16.98
C CYS A 92 0.62 -10.90 -16.08
N LYS A 93 -0.01 -10.75 -14.91
CA LYS A 93 -0.19 -11.87 -13.98
C LYS A 93 -0.99 -13.04 -14.55
N ASN A 94 -1.91 -12.78 -15.48
CA ASN A 94 -2.79 -13.81 -16.04
C ASN A 94 -2.15 -14.52 -17.24
N CYS A 95 -1.83 -13.77 -18.31
CA CYS A 95 -1.33 -14.37 -19.55
C CYS A 95 0.19 -14.34 -19.71
N ASN A 96 0.94 -13.81 -18.74
CA ASN A 96 2.39 -13.65 -18.79
C ASN A 96 2.94 -12.87 -20.00
N VAL A 97 2.10 -12.10 -20.72
CA VAL A 97 2.58 -11.20 -21.78
C VAL A 97 3.42 -10.10 -21.17
N LEU A 98 4.49 -9.70 -21.86
CA LEU A 98 5.31 -8.56 -21.47
C LEU A 98 4.47 -7.28 -21.53
N ALA A 99 4.38 -6.58 -20.39
CA ALA A 99 3.66 -5.31 -20.28
C ALA A 99 4.61 -4.13 -20.48
N CYS A 100 5.71 -4.05 -19.72
CA CYS A 100 6.72 -3.01 -19.89
C CYS A 100 8.04 -3.37 -19.20
N SER A 101 9.10 -2.59 -19.48
CA SER A 101 10.35 -2.62 -18.73
C SER A 101 10.25 -1.69 -17.52
N GLY A 102 11.05 -1.91 -16.48
CA GLY A 102 11.13 -0.98 -15.35
C GLY A 102 11.68 0.39 -15.71
N LYS A 103 12.42 0.51 -16.82
CA LYS A 103 12.89 1.80 -17.34
C LYS A 103 11.75 2.72 -17.82
N ASP A 104 10.60 2.14 -18.15
CA ASP A 104 9.44 2.84 -18.69
C ASP A 104 8.50 3.31 -17.56
N ILE A 105 8.86 3.05 -16.30
CA ILE A 105 8.07 3.41 -15.12
C ILE A 105 8.59 4.72 -14.55
N TYR A 106 7.68 5.66 -14.35
CA TYR A 106 7.91 6.93 -13.68
C TYR A 106 7.00 7.08 -12.46
N VAL A 107 7.38 7.95 -11.54
CA VAL A 107 6.64 8.21 -10.30
C VAL A 107 6.12 9.63 -10.23
N ILE A 108 4.83 9.79 -9.95
CA ILE A 108 4.21 11.09 -9.65
C ILE A 108 3.98 11.19 -8.15
N GLU A 109 4.36 12.34 -7.57
CA GLU A 109 4.22 12.65 -6.14
C GLU A 109 4.78 11.55 -5.22
N LYS A 110 5.83 10.85 -5.66
CA LYS A 110 6.47 9.74 -4.93
C LYS A 110 5.54 8.56 -4.61
N MET A 111 4.40 8.44 -5.28
CA MET A 111 3.37 7.44 -4.98
C MET A 111 2.85 6.70 -6.22
N HIS A 112 2.49 7.44 -7.26
CA HIS A 112 1.77 6.90 -8.40
C HIS A 112 2.73 6.44 -9.48
N HIS A 113 2.71 5.15 -9.80
CA HIS A 113 3.61 4.54 -10.78
C HIS A 113 2.91 4.51 -12.13
N VAL A 114 3.44 5.23 -13.10
CA VAL A 114 2.83 5.41 -14.43
C VAL A 114 3.78 4.96 -15.53
N ASN A 115 3.23 4.61 -16.69
CA ASN A 115 3.99 4.35 -17.90
C ASN A 115 3.37 5.12 -19.07
N MET A 116 4.12 6.02 -19.67
CA MET A 116 3.60 6.91 -20.71
C MET A 116 4.06 6.55 -22.12
N THR A 117 4.82 5.46 -22.28
CA THR A 117 5.37 5.09 -23.58
C THR A 117 4.28 4.75 -24.59
N THR A 118 4.50 5.09 -25.85
CA THR A 118 3.52 4.85 -26.92
C THR A 118 3.28 3.36 -27.16
N GLU A 119 4.30 2.53 -26.90
CA GLU A 119 4.24 1.08 -26.95
C GLU A 119 3.28 0.55 -25.89
N PHE A 120 3.35 1.08 -24.67
CA PHE A 120 2.47 0.66 -23.59
C PHE A 120 1.00 0.99 -23.90
N LYS A 121 0.72 2.16 -24.50
CA LYS A 121 -0.63 2.56 -24.94
C LYS A 121 -1.29 1.54 -25.89
N LYS A 122 -0.50 0.80 -26.69
CA LYS A 122 -1.00 -0.23 -27.63
C LYS A 122 -1.33 -1.58 -26.96
N LEU A 123 -0.90 -1.77 -25.72
CA LEU A 123 -0.98 -3.05 -24.99
C LEU A 123 -2.19 -3.17 -24.07
N TYR A 124 -2.79 -2.05 -23.67
CA TYR A 124 -3.97 -2.03 -22.81
C TYR A 124 -5.22 -1.53 -23.52
N VAL A 125 -6.36 -1.85 -22.93
CA VAL A 125 -7.67 -1.29 -23.29
C VAL A 125 -8.21 -0.56 -22.06
N VAL A 126 -8.85 0.58 -22.29
CA VAL A 126 -9.56 1.30 -21.23
C VAL A 126 -10.99 0.82 -21.19
N THR A 127 -11.47 0.46 -20.01
CA THR A 127 -12.84 0.02 -19.76
C THR A 127 -13.46 0.83 -18.65
N GLU A 128 -14.79 0.86 -18.61
CA GLU A 128 -15.50 1.56 -17.55
C GLU A 128 -15.24 0.95 -16.17
N ASN A 129 -15.14 1.79 -15.16
CA ASN A 129 -14.93 1.36 -13.80
C ASN A 129 -16.25 0.86 -13.19
N LYS A 130 -16.40 -0.47 -13.10
CA LYS A 130 -17.58 -1.15 -12.54
C LYS A 130 -17.92 -0.72 -11.11
N THR A 131 -16.94 -0.22 -10.34
CA THR A 131 -17.17 0.26 -8.96
C THR A 131 -17.86 1.62 -8.95
N LEU A 132 -17.59 2.47 -9.94
CA LEU A 132 -18.22 3.79 -10.08
C LEU A 132 -19.63 3.66 -10.66
N GLN A 133 -19.88 2.70 -11.55
CA GLN A 133 -21.23 2.37 -12.01
C GLN A 133 -22.15 2.02 -10.84
N LYS A 134 -21.67 1.25 -9.85
CA LYS A 134 -22.44 0.91 -8.64
C LYS A 134 -22.72 2.11 -7.72
N LYS A 135 -22.00 3.22 -7.87
CA LYS A 135 -22.13 4.41 -7.02
C LYS A 135 -22.98 5.52 -7.63
N PHE A 136 -23.57 5.34 -8.82
CA PHE A 136 -24.37 6.35 -9.53
C PHE A 136 -23.70 7.74 -9.53
N ALA A 137 -22.37 7.78 -9.63
CA ALA A 137 -21.66 9.05 -9.70
C ALA A 137 -21.66 9.51 -11.16
N ASP A 138 -22.30 10.65 -11.45
CA ASP A 138 -22.46 11.24 -12.79
C ASP A 138 -21.13 11.69 -13.45
N TYR A 139 -19.98 11.39 -12.83
CA TYR A 139 -18.65 11.73 -13.33
C TYR A 139 -17.72 10.52 -13.21
N GLN A 140 -17.51 9.82 -14.33
CA GLN A 140 -16.54 8.72 -14.45
C GLN A 140 -15.12 9.29 -14.45
N THR A 141 -14.52 9.43 -13.27
CA THR A 141 -13.21 10.09 -13.18
C THR A 141 -12.06 9.24 -13.70
N ASN A 142 -12.12 7.90 -13.60
CA ASN A 142 -10.95 7.06 -13.87
C ASN A 142 -11.36 5.70 -14.45
N GLY A 143 -11.16 5.51 -15.76
CA GLY A 143 -11.30 4.21 -16.43
C GLY A 143 -10.38 3.15 -15.85
N GLU A 144 -10.77 1.87 -15.95
CA GLU A 144 -9.93 0.73 -15.59
C GLU A 144 -9.09 0.29 -16.79
N ILE A 145 -7.81 0.08 -16.55
CA ILE A 145 -6.86 -0.33 -17.59
C ILE A 145 -6.70 -1.82 -17.51
N ILE A 146 -7.01 -2.51 -18.61
CA ILE A 146 -6.98 -3.95 -18.68
C ILE A 146 -6.05 -4.44 -19.78
N CYS A 147 -5.43 -5.60 -19.55
CA CYS A 147 -4.77 -6.37 -20.59
C CYS A 147 -5.78 -6.87 -21.62
N LYS A 148 -5.33 -7.15 -22.85
CA LYS A 148 -6.13 -7.82 -23.87
C LYS A 148 -6.67 -9.20 -23.44
N CYS A 149 -6.06 -9.83 -22.43
CA CYS A 149 -6.58 -11.08 -21.83
C CYS A 149 -7.67 -10.86 -20.76
N GLY A 150 -8.09 -9.61 -20.50
CA GLY A 150 -9.10 -9.25 -19.51
C GLY A 150 -8.57 -9.00 -18.09
N GLN A 151 -7.28 -9.25 -17.83
CA GLN A 151 -6.68 -8.96 -16.52
C GLN A 151 -6.58 -7.45 -16.28
N ALA A 152 -7.17 -6.96 -15.20
CA ALA A 152 -6.97 -5.58 -14.76
C ALA A 152 -5.50 -5.34 -14.40
N TRP A 153 -4.93 -4.26 -14.93
CA TRP A 153 -3.55 -3.81 -14.73
C TRP A 153 -3.49 -2.58 -13.83
N GLY A 154 -4.45 -1.66 -13.95
CA GLY A 154 -4.38 -0.37 -13.32
C GLY A 154 -5.63 0.46 -13.47
N THR A 155 -5.50 1.76 -13.26
CA THR A 155 -6.56 2.75 -13.45
C THR A 155 -5.98 3.93 -14.20
N MET A 156 -6.79 4.57 -15.04
CA MET A 156 -6.47 5.89 -15.57
C MET A 156 -6.42 6.90 -14.43
N MET A 157 -5.61 7.92 -14.60
CA MET A 157 -5.45 9.03 -13.67
C MET A 157 -5.27 10.30 -14.47
N VAL A 158 -6.05 11.32 -14.18
CA VAL A 158 -5.82 12.67 -14.71
C VAL A 158 -4.84 13.38 -13.79
N HIS A 159 -3.68 13.78 -14.30
CA HIS A 159 -2.74 14.64 -13.57
C HIS A 159 -2.27 15.77 -14.47
N LYS A 160 -2.46 17.02 -14.03
CA LYS A 160 -2.21 18.24 -14.82
C LYS A 160 -2.86 18.22 -16.22
N GLY A 161 -4.06 17.64 -16.33
CA GLY A 161 -4.80 17.51 -17.58
C GLY A 161 -4.34 16.38 -18.50
N LEU A 162 -3.32 15.61 -18.11
CA LEU A 162 -2.87 14.43 -18.85
C LEU A 162 -3.52 13.16 -18.31
N ASP A 163 -4.04 12.34 -19.22
CA ASP A 163 -4.54 11.00 -18.92
C ASP A 163 -3.40 9.99 -18.86
N LEU A 164 -3.05 9.58 -17.63
CA LEU A 164 -1.90 8.75 -17.34
C LEU A 164 -2.32 7.36 -16.83
N PRO A 165 -1.76 6.28 -17.39
CA PRO A 165 -2.10 4.95 -16.94
C PRO A 165 -1.32 4.60 -15.66
N CYS A 166 -2.02 4.54 -14.53
CA CYS A 166 -1.43 4.22 -13.23
C CYS A 166 -1.49 2.71 -12.95
N LEU A 167 -0.33 2.10 -12.75
CA LEU A 167 -0.13 0.66 -12.62
C LEU A 167 -0.28 0.18 -11.18
N LYS A 168 -0.86 -1.01 -11.00
CA LYS A 168 -0.95 -1.71 -9.71
C LYS A 168 -0.05 -2.94 -9.73
N ILE A 169 1.10 -2.89 -9.06
CA ILE A 169 2.10 -3.98 -9.05
C ILE A 169 1.54 -5.37 -8.73
N ARG A 170 0.50 -5.47 -7.88
CA ARG A 170 -0.17 -6.74 -7.52
C ARG A 170 -0.76 -7.51 -8.71
N ASN A 171 -0.96 -6.82 -9.83
CA ASN A 171 -1.53 -7.36 -11.07
C ASN A 171 -0.44 -7.78 -12.08
N PHE A 172 0.83 -7.70 -11.67
CA PHE A 172 1.97 -8.05 -12.49
C PHE A 172 2.87 -9.08 -11.80
N VAL A 173 3.60 -9.83 -12.61
CA VAL A 173 4.74 -10.64 -12.20
C VAL A 173 6.00 -9.87 -12.61
N VAL A 174 6.92 -9.67 -11.67
CA VAL A 174 8.19 -8.99 -11.93
C VAL A 174 9.25 -10.03 -12.23
N GLY A 175 9.84 -9.96 -13.43
CA GLY A 175 10.96 -10.80 -13.85
C GLY A 175 12.28 -10.05 -13.77
N PHE A 176 13.27 -10.63 -13.09
CA PHE A 176 14.63 -10.09 -13.02
C PHE A 176 15.52 -10.73 -14.10
N LYS A 177 16.23 -9.90 -14.88
CA LYS A 177 17.12 -10.38 -15.95
C LYS A 177 18.30 -11.20 -15.43
N ASN A 178 18.79 -10.89 -14.21
CA ASN A 178 20.06 -11.42 -13.71
C ASN A 178 20.00 -12.88 -13.21
N ASN A 179 18.83 -13.38 -12.82
CA ASN A 179 18.73 -14.70 -12.17
C ASN A 179 17.47 -15.49 -12.56
N SER A 180 16.79 -15.07 -13.62
CA SER A 180 15.53 -15.65 -14.12
C SER A 180 14.41 -15.78 -13.08
N SER A 181 14.55 -15.13 -11.90
CA SER A 181 13.56 -15.23 -10.84
C SER A 181 12.35 -14.34 -11.15
N LYS A 182 11.16 -14.93 -11.03
CA LYS A 182 9.89 -14.24 -11.15
C LYS A 182 9.27 -14.11 -9.77
N LYS A 183 8.88 -12.89 -9.39
CA LYS A 183 8.27 -12.61 -8.08
C LYS A 183 7.01 -11.77 -8.23
N GLN A 184 6.06 -11.99 -7.33
CA GLN A 184 4.88 -11.14 -7.18
C GLN A 184 5.06 -10.27 -5.94
N TYR A 185 4.64 -9.02 -6.06
CA TYR A 185 4.69 -8.04 -4.98
C TYR A 185 3.29 -7.52 -4.71
N LYS A 186 2.92 -7.34 -3.44
CA LYS A 186 1.61 -6.78 -3.09
C LYS A 186 1.62 -5.26 -3.14
N LYS A 187 2.78 -4.65 -2.86
CA LYS A 187 2.97 -3.19 -2.80
C LYS A 187 4.28 -2.79 -3.46
N TRP A 188 4.30 -1.59 -4.06
CA TRP A 188 5.49 -1.04 -4.73
C TRP A 188 6.70 -0.93 -3.78
N VAL A 189 6.48 -0.58 -2.51
CA VAL A 189 7.53 -0.48 -1.48
C VAL A 189 8.27 -1.78 -1.17
N GLU A 190 7.71 -2.94 -1.55
CA GLU A 190 8.35 -4.25 -1.36
C GLU A 190 9.35 -4.56 -2.48
N LEU A 191 9.24 -3.88 -3.63
CA LEU A 191 10.15 -4.02 -4.76
C LEU A 191 11.44 -3.23 -4.45
N PRO A 192 12.62 -3.87 -4.48
CA PRO A 192 13.89 -3.23 -4.14
C PRO A 192 14.46 -2.38 -5.29
N ILE A 193 13.62 -1.63 -6.00
CA ILE A 193 14.01 -0.78 -7.15
C ILE A 193 13.36 0.59 -6.99
N THR A 194 14.16 1.62 -7.25
CA THR A 194 13.71 3.01 -7.26
C THR A 194 13.48 3.45 -8.69
N PHE A 195 12.33 4.06 -8.96
CA PHE A 195 11.98 4.62 -10.25
C PHE A 195 12.17 6.15 -10.24
N PRO A 196 12.50 6.76 -11.39
CA PRO A 196 12.63 8.21 -11.49
C PRO A 196 11.28 8.91 -11.26
N ASP A 197 11.34 10.10 -10.67
CA ASP A 197 10.19 11.00 -10.64
C ASP A 197 9.87 11.45 -12.08
N LEU A 198 8.59 11.65 -12.37
CA LEU A 198 8.16 12.09 -13.69
C LEU A 198 8.54 13.56 -13.93
N ASP A 199 9.38 13.81 -14.94
CA ASP A 199 9.61 15.14 -15.50
C ASP A 199 8.73 15.37 -16.74
N TYR A 200 7.98 16.46 -16.73
CA TYR A 200 7.12 16.88 -17.84
C TYR A 200 7.91 17.53 -18.97
N SER A 201 9.11 18.03 -18.69
CA SER A 201 9.96 18.69 -19.69
C SER A 201 10.33 17.75 -20.84
N GLU A 202 10.53 16.46 -20.55
CA GLU A 202 10.82 15.41 -21.54
C GLU A 202 9.63 15.13 -22.49
N TYR A 203 8.42 15.61 -22.16
CA TYR A 203 7.18 15.38 -22.91
C TYR A 203 6.61 16.65 -23.56
N CYS A 204 7.04 17.84 -23.15
CA CYS A 204 6.61 19.11 -23.74
C CYS A 204 7.42 19.55 -24.96
N LEU A 205 8.33 18.71 -25.49
CA LEU A 205 8.91 19.00 -26.80
C LEU A 205 7.78 18.86 -27.84
N PRO A 206 7.43 19.94 -28.56
CA PRO A 206 6.40 19.85 -29.59
C PRO A 206 6.81 18.78 -30.58
N SER A 207 5.95 17.79 -30.78
CA SER A 207 5.92 17.10 -32.05
C SER A 207 5.56 18.17 -33.08
N ASP A 208 6.53 18.57 -33.90
CA ASP A 208 6.33 19.47 -35.04
C ASP A 208 5.42 18.79 -36.07
N GLU A 209 4.13 18.62 -35.77
CA GLU A 209 3.06 18.32 -36.74
C GLU A 209 1.73 18.86 -36.17
N ASP A 210 1.41 20.11 -36.55
CA ASP A 210 0.16 20.53 -37.19
C ASP A 210 0.25 22.00 -37.65
#